data_AF-A0A321M268-F1
#
_entry.id   AF-A0A321M268-F1
#
_cell.length_a   1.000
_cell.length_b   1.000
_cell.length_c   1.000
_cell.angle_alpha   90.00
_cell.angle_beta   90.00
_cell.angle_gamma   90.00
#
_symmetry.space_group_name_H-M   'P 1'
#
loop_
_entity.id
_entity.type
_entity.pdbx_description
1 polymer ?
#
loop_
_entity_poly.entity_id
_entity_poly.type
_entity_poly.pdbx_seq_one_letter_code
_entity_poly.pdbx_strand_id
1 'polypeptide(L)' 'MLDFFNRMAFDALASRVAAAGEPFVSFFEPKGLSQHLQQNGFRLPEDLGSDEINARYFSGRSDGLQVRGNLGRLMCART' A
#
# COMPACT_ATOMS: atom_id res chain seq x y z
N MET A 1 9.51 7.15 6.44
CA MET A 1 10.28 6.02 7.02
C MET A 1 9.33 5.29 7.96
N LEU A 2 9.23 3.96 7.86
CA LEU A 2 8.39 3.19 8.80
C LEU A 2 8.98 3.30 10.20
N ASP A 3 8.13 3.51 11.20
CA ASP A 3 8.55 3.35 12.59
C ASP A 3 8.89 1.89 12.90
N PHE A 4 9.45 1.66 14.09
CA PHE A 4 9.91 0.36 14.53
C PHE A 4 8.81 -0.73 14.46
N PHE A 5 7.60 -0.40 14.92
CA PHE A 5 6.49 -1.37 14.95
C PHE A 5 5.97 -1.70 13.55
N ASN A 6 5.83 -0.68 12.70
CA ASN A 6 5.45 -0.87 11.30
C ASN A 6 6.52 -1.68 10.53
N ARG A 7 7.80 -1.50 10.85
CA ARG A 7 8.88 -2.29 10.25
C ARG A 7 8.83 -3.76 10.65
N MET A 8 8.67 -4.06 11.93
CA MET A 8 8.50 -5.45 12.39
C MET A 8 7.27 -6.12 11.77
N ALA A 9 6.14 -5.40 11.71
CA ALA A 9 4.92 -5.90 11.08
C ALA A 9 5.11 -6.18 9.58
N PHE A 10 5.82 -5.28 8.89
CA PHE A 10 6.18 -5.47 7.49
C PHE A 10 7.08 -6.69 7.28
N ASP A 11 8.14 -6.83 8.08
CA ASP A 11 9.09 -7.94 7.94
C ASP A 11 8.41 -9.30 8.16
N ALA A 12 7.49 -9.39 9.14
CA ALA A 12 6.68 -10.58 9.36
C ALA A 12 5.75 -10.90 8.18
N LEU A 13 5.12 -9.87 7.60
CA LEU A 13 4.26 -10.02 6.42
C LEU A 13 5.07 -10.47 5.20
N ALA A 14 6.21 -9.82 4.93
CA ALA A 14 7.08 -10.12 3.81
C ALA A 14 7.61 -11.55 3.88
N SER A 15 8.05 -11.99 5.07
CA SER A 15 8.49 -13.38 5.29
C SER A 15 7.37 -14.39 5.00
N ARG A 16 6.15 -14.14 5.51
CA ARG A 16 5.00 -15.02 5.27
C ARG A 16 4.63 -15.11 3.79
N VAL A 17 4.61 -13.97 3.10
CA VAL A 17 4.24 -13.89 1.68
C VAL A 17 5.32 -14.53 0.79
N ALA A 18 6.60 -14.34 1.12
CA ALA A 18 7.70 -15.01 0.43
C ALA A 18 7.64 -16.54 0.63
N ALA A 19 7.32 -17.03 1.83
CA ALA A 19 7.13 -18.45 2.09
C ALA A 19 5.95 -19.07 1.31
N ALA A 20 4.98 -18.25 0.91
CA ALA A 20 3.87 -18.64 0.04
C ALA A 20 4.23 -18.58 -1.47
N GLY A 21 5.45 -18.19 -1.83
CA GLY A 21 5.91 -18.12 -3.23
C GLY A 21 5.67 -16.79 -3.92
N GLU A 22 5.23 -15.74 -3.20
CA GLU A 22 4.90 -14.43 -3.78
C GLU A 22 5.77 -13.28 -3.22
N PRO A 23 7.11 -13.40 -3.18
CA PRO A 23 7.96 -12.42 -2.49
C PRO A 23 7.79 -11.00 -3.07
N PHE A 24 7.81 -10.00 -2.19
CA PHE A 24 7.90 -8.59 -2.62
C PHE A 24 9.29 -8.29 -3.19
N VAL A 25 9.37 -8.07 -4.50
CA VAL A 25 10.64 -7.85 -5.22
C VAL A 25 10.99 -6.37 -5.36
N SER A 26 9.98 -5.49 -5.39
CA SER A 26 10.18 -4.06 -5.66
C SER A 26 9.44 -3.20 -4.68
N PHE A 27 10.07 -2.06 -4.34
CA PHE A 27 9.55 -1.05 -3.45
C PHE A 27 9.53 0.29 -4.17
N PHE A 28 8.52 1.09 -3.88
CA PHE A 28 8.35 2.40 -4.48
C PHE A 28 8.17 3.46 -3.41
N GLU A 29 8.88 4.58 -3.57
CA GLU A 29 8.57 5.80 -2.84
C GLU A 29 7.38 6.46 -3.55
N PRO A 30 6.26 6.75 -2.85
CA PRO A 30 5.03 7.20 -3.51
C PRO A 30 5.19 8.45 -4.38
N LYS A 31 5.97 9.45 -3.94
CA LYS A 31 6.17 10.67 -4.73
C LYS A 31 7.01 10.39 -5.99
N GLY A 32 8.06 9.60 -5.87
CA GLY A 32 8.91 9.18 -6.97
C GLY A 32 8.16 8.36 -8.01
N LEU A 33 7.35 7.38 -7.56
CA LEU A 33 6.48 6.62 -8.46
C LEU A 33 5.45 7.53 -9.14
N SER A 34 4.87 8.48 -8.40
CA SER A 34 3.91 9.43 -8.95
C SER A 34 4.51 10.26 -10.07
N GLN A 35 5.67 10.84 -9.81
CA GLN A 35 6.39 11.65 -10.79
C GLN A 35 6.77 10.80 -12.01
N HIS A 36 7.26 9.58 -11.80
CA HIS A 36 7.63 8.69 -12.88
C HIS A 36 6.44 8.34 -13.79
N LEU A 37 5.29 8.03 -13.20
CA LEU A 37 4.07 7.75 -13.95
C LEU A 37 3.60 8.96 -14.77
N GLN A 38 3.63 10.17 -14.18
CA GLN A 38 3.29 11.41 -14.89
C GLN A 38 4.21 11.71 -16.07
N GLN A 39 5.52 11.51 -15.88
CA GLN A 39 6.52 11.68 -16.94
C GLN A 39 6.29 10.71 -18.12
N ASN A 40 5.70 9.55 -17.85
CA ASN A 40 5.35 8.55 -18.87
C ASN A 40 3.92 8.74 -19.44
N GLY A 41 3.28 9.89 -19.20
CA GLY A 41 1.99 10.25 -19.79
C GLY A 41 0.78 9.75 -19.00
N PHE A 42 0.97 9.08 -17.86
CA PHE A 42 -0.15 8.69 -17.01
C PHE A 42 -0.66 9.86 -16.18
N ARG A 43 -1.97 9.89 -15.95
CA ARG A 43 -2.60 10.71 -14.91
C ARG A 43 -2.77 9.86 -13.66
N LEU A 44 -2.52 10.43 -12.49
CA LEU A 44 -2.73 9.78 -11.19
C LEU A 44 -4.01 10.34 -10.54
N PRO A 45 -5.19 9.77 -10.85
CA PRO A 45 -6.41 10.21 -10.21
C PRO A 45 -6.47 9.90 -8.72
N GLU A 46 -5.79 8.85 -8.23
CA GLU A 46 -5.92 8.42 -6.83
C GLU A 46 -4.63 7.91 -6.21
N ASP A 47 -4.40 8.34 -4.97
CA ASP A 47 -3.35 7.87 -4.08
C ASP A 47 -3.91 7.83 -2.65
N LEU A 48 -4.28 6.63 -2.20
CA LEU A 48 -5.05 6.39 -0.97
C LEU A 48 -4.15 5.77 0.10
N GLY A 49 -4.12 6.39 1.27
CA GLY A 49 -3.53 5.81 2.47
C GLY A 49 -4.46 4.81 3.16
N SER A 50 -3.99 4.23 4.26
CA SER A 50 -4.74 3.22 5.00
C SER A 50 -6.09 3.73 5.52
N ASP A 51 -6.18 5.00 5.91
CA ASP A 51 -7.42 5.62 6.38
C ASP A 51 -8.45 5.78 5.25
N GLU A 52 -8.03 6.30 4.09
CA GLU A 52 -8.92 6.43 2.93
C GLU A 52 -9.36 5.06 2.40
N ILE A 53 -8.48 4.06 2.42
CA ILE A 53 -8.82 2.68 2.06
C ILE A 53 -9.87 2.12 3.04
N ASN A 54 -9.67 2.29 4.34
CA ASN A 54 -10.60 1.82 5.36
C ASN A 54 -11.98 2.49 5.24
N ALA A 55 -12.01 3.81 5.10
CA ALA A 55 -13.24 4.56 4.90
C ALA A 55 -14.00 4.11 3.65
N ARG A 56 -13.29 3.80 2.56
CA ARG A 56 -13.92 3.46 1.27
C ARG A 56 -14.35 2.00 1.16
N TYR A 57 -13.53 1.06 1.63
CA TYR A 57 -13.73 -0.38 1.35
C TYR A 57 -14.09 -1.20 2.57
N PHE A 58 -13.76 -0.73 3.78
CA PHE A 58 -13.95 -1.49 5.02
C PHE A 58 -14.97 -0.85 5.99
N SER A 59 -15.59 0.26 5.59
CA SER A 59 -16.65 0.91 6.38
C SER A 59 -17.84 -0.04 6.62
N GLY A 60 -18.30 -0.09 7.88
CA GLY A 60 -19.47 -0.88 8.27
C GLY A 60 -19.24 -2.39 8.39
N ARG A 61 -17.99 -2.86 8.26
CA ARG A 61 -17.69 -4.29 8.45
C ARG A 61 -17.76 -4.72 9.91
N SER A 62 -18.43 -5.83 10.17
CA SER A 62 -18.56 -6.43 11.50
C SER A 62 -17.53 -7.52 11.80
N ASP A 63 -16.76 -7.98 10.81
CA ASP A 63 -15.78 -9.06 10.93
C ASP A 63 -14.37 -8.58 11.33
N GLY A 64 -14.21 -7.27 11.55
CA GLY A 64 -12.96 -6.67 11.99
C GLY A 64 -11.86 -6.60 10.92
N LEU A 65 -12.19 -6.91 9.65
CA LEU A 65 -11.26 -6.76 8.54
C LEU A 65 -11.08 -5.27 8.21
N GLN A 66 -9.83 -4.81 8.29
CA GLN A 66 -9.40 -3.45 7.96
C GLN A 66 -7.91 -3.46 7.63
N VAL A 67 -7.45 -2.45 6.91
CA VAL A 67 -6.02 -2.15 6.79
C VAL A 67 -5.53 -1.67 8.15
N ARG A 68 -4.51 -2.35 8.70
CA ARG A 68 -3.92 -2.01 10.00
C ARG A 68 -2.55 -1.36 9.82
N GLY A 69 -2.28 -0.37 10.67
CA GLY A 69 -1.06 0.43 10.59
C GLY A 69 -1.03 1.28 9.32
N ASN A 70 0.17 1.75 8.95
CA ASN A 70 0.37 2.58 7.76
C ASN A 70 1.08 1.79 6.64
N LEU A 71 0.72 0.51 6.49
CA LEU A 71 1.36 -0.43 5.56
C LEU A 71 0.58 -0.60 4.24
N GLY A 72 -0.68 -0.20 4.19
CA GLY A 72 -1.49 -0.26 2.98
C GLY A 72 -1.54 1.09 2.26
N ARG A 73 -1.22 1.09 0.97
CA ARG A 73 -1.39 2.24 0.07
C ARG A 73 -1.90 1.74 -1.28
N LEU A 74 -2.85 2.46 -1.87
CA LEU A 74 -3.41 2.15 -3.18
C LEU A 74 -3.17 3.34 -4.12
N MET A 75 -2.48 3.13 -5.23
CA MET A 75 -2.28 4.16 -6.25
C MET A 75 -2.92 3.70 -7.56
N CYS A 76 -3.72 4.56 -8.17
CA CYS A 76 -4.37 4.30 -9.45
C CYS A 76 -3.88 5.31 -10.49
N ALA A 77 -3.46 4.78 -11.65
CA ALA A 77 -3.04 5.56 -12.81
C ALA A 77 -3.93 5.24 -14.00
N ARG A 78 -4.15 6.22 -14.87
CA ARG A 78 -4.91 6.08 -16.13
C ARG A 78 -4.19 6.80 -17.27
N THR A 79 -4.31 6.28 -18.48
CA THR A 79 -3.80 6.86 -19.73
C THR A 79 -4.75 7.92 -20.27
#